data_AF-A0AAE6IT20-F1
#
_entry.id   AF-A0AAE6IT20-F1
#
_cell.length_a   1.000
_cell.length_b   1.000
_cell.length_c   1.000
_cell.angle_alpha   90.00
_cell.angle_beta   90.00
_cell.angle_gamma   90.00
#
_symmetry.space_group_name_H-M   'P 1'
#
loop_
_entity.id
_entity.type
_entity.pdbx_description
1 polymer ?
#
loop_
_entity_poly.entity_id
_entity_poly.type
_entity_poly.pdbx_seq_one_letter_code
_entity_poly.pdbx_strand_id
1 'polypeptide(L)'
;MDSKEFNLLGLNLKEDGSVELDPTTLEGLKKMPIDIFDNVYLGEVKPDALILCIDIRGFSNFLCSHDEQTVFSLITSFTSNFLSCVNQFGYGCSYYKLLGDGALVIWDQTNEDSVAEALSVFTSYLHFAKEELFPPYPELGLAGALVQDLIYKYEISAETSLLKYRDYVGYGINLACRVQGLAEKDQLVVNKILADQNYFQTRISKDPALIKDLSRLKGLREEDRNAMYFYV
;
A
#
# COMPACT_ATOMS: atom_id res chain seq x y z
N MET A 1 20.84 11.54 24.81
CA MET A 1 19.37 11.65 24.83
C MET A 1 18.90 11.43 26.24
N ASP A 2 18.03 12.30 26.73
CA ASP A 2 17.50 12.26 28.10
C ASP A 2 16.31 11.27 28.17
N SER A 3 16.06 10.67 29.33
CA SER A 3 14.98 9.69 29.56
C SER A 3 13.58 10.17 29.14
N LYS A 4 13.36 11.48 29.17
CA LYS A 4 12.11 12.12 28.70
C LYS A 4 11.92 12.05 27.18
N GLU A 5 13.00 12.05 26.41
CA GLU A 5 12.94 11.93 24.93
C GLU A 5 12.56 10.52 24.50
N PHE A 6 12.96 9.50 25.27
CA PHE A 6 12.56 8.11 25.03
C PHE A 6 11.07 7.87 25.33
N ASN A 7 10.56 8.43 26.44
CA ASN A 7 9.13 8.30 26.76
C ASN A 7 8.22 8.98 25.70
N LEU A 8 8.68 10.05 25.05
CA LEU A 8 7.99 10.70 23.93
C LEU A 8 7.96 9.83 22.65
N LEU A 9 8.90 8.88 22.53
CA LEU A 9 8.97 7.91 21.43
C LEU A 9 8.21 6.60 21.75
N GLY A 10 7.47 6.54 22.86
CA GLY A 10 6.81 5.31 23.31
C GLY A 10 7.79 4.25 23.86
N LEU A 11 9.01 4.66 24.20
CA LEU A 11 10.09 3.80 24.66
C LEU A 11 10.24 3.94 26.18
N ASN A 12 9.78 2.93 26.93
CA ASN A 12 9.99 2.90 28.38
C ASN A 12 11.38 2.35 28.70
N LEU A 13 12.25 3.21 29.24
CA LEU A 13 13.57 2.81 29.72
C LEU A 13 13.46 2.06 31.05
N LYS A 14 13.96 0.83 31.09
CA LYS A 14 14.15 0.06 32.33
C LYS A 14 15.49 0.39 32.98
N GLU A 15 15.59 0.10 34.27
CA GLU A 15 16.80 0.34 35.08
C GLU A 15 18.03 -0.43 34.57
N ASP A 16 17.82 -1.52 33.83
CA ASP A 16 18.89 -2.29 33.17
C ASP A 16 19.34 -1.71 31.82
N GLY A 17 18.78 -0.56 31.42
CA GLY A 17 19.05 0.08 30.14
C GLY A 17 18.29 -0.52 28.96
N SER A 18 17.40 -1.50 29.17
CA SER A 18 16.53 -2.02 28.12
C SER A 18 15.37 -1.06 27.83
N VAL A 19 14.87 -1.12 26.61
CA VAL A 19 13.75 -0.30 26.14
C VAL A 19 12.56 -1.20 25.86
N GLU A 20 11.45 -0.94 26.54
CA GLU A 20 10.18 -1.64 26.31
C GLU A 20 9.31 -0.84 25.34
N LEU A 21 8.99 -1.49 24.22
CA LEU A 21 8.01 -1.02 23.24
C LEU A 21 6.62 -1.44 23.72
N ASP A 22 5.63 -0.55 23.61
CA ASP A 22 4.25 -0.97 23.77
C ASP A 22 3.85 -1.94 22.63
N PRO A 23 2.88 -2.86 22.88
CA PRO A 23 2.51 -3.86 21.89
C PRO A 23 2.05 -3.29 20.55
N THR A 24 1.40 -2.12 20.53
CA THR A 24 0.88 -1.55 19.28
C THR A 24 2.01 -0.97 18.42
N THR A 25 3.00 -0.33 19.04
CA THR A 25 4.21 0.12 18.36
C THR A 25 5.01 -1.07 17.82
N LEU A 26 5.14 -2.14 18.60
CA LEU A 26 5.81 -3.36 18.15
C LEU A 26 5.13 -3.98 16.91
N GLU A 27 3.80 -4.10 16.92
CA GLU A 27 3.05 -4.61 15.78
C GLU A 27 3.14 -3.71 14.54
N GLY A 28 3.17 -2.38 14.73
CA GLY A 28 3.43 -1.43 13.64
C GLY A 28 4.81 -1.64 13.02
N LEU A 29 5.86 -1.72 13.85
CA LEU A 29 7.24 -1.93 13.37
C LEU A 29 7.40 -3.27 12.64
N LYS A 30 6.70 -4.32 13.06
CA LYS A 30 6.71 -5.63 12.37
C LYS A 30 6.16 -5.57 10.94
N LYS A 31 5.33 -4.59 10.60
CA LYS A 31 4.77 -4.42 9.25
C LYS A 31 5.62 -3.54 8.35
N MET A 32 6.61 -2.86 8.90
CA MET A 32 7.48 -1.95 8.16
C MET A 32 8.57 -2.70 7.37
N PRO A 33 9.15 -2.06 6.33
CA PRO A 33 10.20 -2.66 5.52
C PRO A 33 11.50 -2.96 6.27
N ILE A 34 11.72 -2.33 7.43
CA ILE A 34 12.92 -2.56 8.23
C ILE A 34 12.59 -3.61 9.30
N ASP A 35 13.37 -4.70 9.33
CA ASP A 35 13.36 -5.67 10.43
C ASP A 35 14.50 -5.37 11.40
N ILE A 36 14.15 -5.30 12.68
CA ILE A 36 15.08 -5.12 13.80
C ILE A 36 14.91 -6.19 14.89
N PHE A 37 13.97 -7.14 14.71
CA PHE A 37 13.52 -8.03 15.77
C PHE A 37 14.03 -9.46 15.61
N ASP A 38 14.23 -9.94 14.38
CA ASP A 38 14.47 -11.36 14.14
C ASP A 38 15.67 -11.69 13.26
N ASN A 39 16.35 -12.80 13.62
CA ASN A 39 17.38 -13.45 12.80
C ASN A 39 16.77 -14.42 11.76
N VAL A 40 15.51 -14.24 11.39
CA VAL A 40 14.79 -15.12 10.45
C VAL A 40 15.02 -14.64 9.01
N TYR A 41 15.86 -15.35 8.26
CA TYR A 41 16.02 -15.13 6.82
C TYR A 41 14.73 -15.54 6.09
N LEU A 42 13.98 -14.57 5.53
CA LEU A 42 12.75 -14.89 4.81
C LEU A 42 12.99 -15.18 3.33
N GLY A 43 12.39 -16.28 2.88
CA GLY A 43 12.35 -16.79 1.51
C GLY A 43 11.07 -17.60 1.35
N GLU A 44 9.94 -16.94 1.50
CA GLU A 44 8.62 -17.57 1.55
C GLU A 44 7.85 -17.32 0.26
N VAL A 45 7.06 -18.31 -0.13
CA VAL A 45 6.09 -18.17 -1.22
C VAL A 45 4.72 -17.93 -0.62
N LYS A 46 4.05 -16.86 -1.04
CA LYS A 46 2.67 -16.53 -0.68
C LYS A 46 1.82 -16.76 -1.92
N PRO A 47 1.11 -17.90 -2.02
CA PRO A 47 0.47 -18.32 -3.27
C PRO A 47 -0.76 -17.47 -3.63
N ASP A 48 -1.34 -16.80 -2.65
CA ASP A 48 -2.62 -16.09 -2.74
C ASP A 48 -2.58 -14.78 -1.96
N ALA A 49 -1.46 -14.04 -2.02
CA ALA A 49 -1.36 -12.76 -1.34
C ALA A 49 -2.29 -11.71 -1.95
N LEU A 50 -2.81 -10.83 -1.09
CA LEU A 50 -3.63 -9.69 -1.48
C LEU A 50 -2.79 -8.41 -1.43
N ILE A 51 -2.83 -7.63 -2.50
CA ILE A 51 -1.94 -6.47 -2.71
C ILE A 51 -2.80 -5.26 -3.04
N LEU A 52 -2.83 -4.28 -2.14
CA LEU A 52 -3.41 -2.97 -2.37
C LEU A 52 -2.29 -1.99 -2.76
N CYS A 53 -2.38 -1.44 -3.96
CA CYS A 53 -1.53 -0.36 -4.43
C CYS A 53 -2.37 0.90 -4.60
N ILE A 54 -1.97 2.00 -3.99
CA ILE A 54 -2.64 3.30 -4.10
C ILE A 54 -1.65 4.37 -4.55
N ASP A 55 -2.15 5.41 -5.22
CA ASP A 55 -1.34 6.57 -5.60
C ASP A 55 -2.21 7.77 -5.99
N ILE A 56 -1.64 8.98 -5.90
CA ILE A 56 -2.36 10.24 -6.09
C ILE A 56 -2.38 10.61 -7.59
N ARG A 57 -3.57 10.63 -8.18
CA ARG A 57 -3.79 11.15 -9.54
C ARG A 57 -3.46 12.64 -9.59
N GLY A 58 -2.69 13.05 -10.61
CA GLY A 58 -2.34 14.45 -10.83
C GLY A 58 -1.16 14.96 -10.00
N PHE A 59 -0.58 14.13 -9.13
CA PHE A 59 0.48 14.58 -8.21
C PHE A 59 1.73 15.10 -8.93
N SER A 60 2.14 14.51 -10.05
CA SER A 60 3.31 15.02 -10.80
C SER A 60 3.09 16.47 -11.29
N ASN A 61 1.89 16.79 -11.78
CA ASN A 61 1.57 18.16 -12.21
C ASN A 61 1.48 19.11 -11.01
N PHE A 62 0.89 18.63 -9.91
CA PHE A 62 0.83 19.36 -8.65
C PHE A 62 2.23 19.73 -8.15
N LEU A 63 3.17 18.77 -8.15
CA LEU A 63 4.56 18.96 -7.75
C LEU A 63 5.30 19.97 -8.63
N CYS A 64 4.98 20.05 -9.93
CA CYS A 64 5.55 21.07 -10.82
C CYS A 64 4.92 22.46 -10.68
N SER A 65 3.72 22.56 -10.12
CA SER A 65 2.91 23.79 -10.14
C SER A 65 2.82 24.50 -8.78
N HIS A 66 3.33 23.89 -7.72
CA HIS A 66 3.27 24.41 -6.35
C HIS A 66 4.65 24.54 -5.74
N ASP A 67 4.74 25.37 -4.69
CA ASP A 67 5.99 25.52 -3.94
C ASP A 67 6.28 24.31 -3.05
N GLU A 68 7.53 24.25 -2.59
CA GLU A 68 8.06 23.18 -1.75
C GLU A 68 7.25 22.99 -0.45
N GLN A 69 6.83 24.09 0.18
CA GLN A 69 6.07 24.05 1.43
C GLN A 69 4.70 23.39 1.24
N THR A 70 4.02 23.72 0.15
CA THR A 70 2.72 23.16 -0.22
C THR A 70 2.83 21.68 -0.54
N VAL A 71 3.86 21.29 -1.30
CA VAL A 71 4.14 19.88 -1.62
C VAL A 71 4.43 19.07 -0.36
N PHE A 72 5.28 19.59 0.53
CA PHE A 72 5.60 18.90 1.78
C PHE A 72 4.40 18.78 2.73
N SER A 73 3.57 19.82 2.81
CA SER A 73 2.36 19.78 3.63
C SER A 73 1.39 18.70 3.15
N LEU A 74 1.17 18.62 1.83
CA LEU A 74 0.29 17.62 1.23
C LEU A 74 0.82 16.20 1.46
N ILE A 75 2.10 15.94 1.14
CA ILE A 75 2.65 14.57 1.23
C ILE A 75 2.76 14.09 2.68
N THR A 76 3.05 14.98 3.62
CA THR A 76 3.10 14.67 5.06
C THR A 76 1.70 14.32 5.57
N SER A 77 0.70 15.11 5.19
CA SER A 77 -0.70 14.88 5.56
C SER A 77 -1.22 13.58 4.93
N PHE A 78 -0.92 13.34 3.65
CA PHE A 78 -1.23 12.09 2.98
C PHE A 78 -0.65 10.90 3.74
N THR A 79 0.67 10.92 3.98
CA THR A 79 1.38 9.80 4.57
C THR A 79 0.89 9.47 5.99
N SER A 80 0.79 10.49 6.86
CA SER A 80 0.39 10.29 8.25
C SER A 80 -1.04 9.77 8.40
N ASN A 81 -1.98 10.33 7.62
CA ASN A 81 -3.38 9.89 7.64
C ASN A 81 -3.54 8.51 6.98
N PHE A 82 -2.78 8.21 5.92
CA PHE A 82 -2.81 6.88 5.31
C PHE A 82 -2.31 5.81 6.28
N LEU A 83 -1.18 6.04 6.97
CA LEU A 83 -0.67 5.10 7.97
C LEU A 83 -1.65 4.89 9.12
N SER A 84 -2.31 5.97 9.57
CA SER A 84 -3.37 5.88 10.58
C SER A 84 -4.54 5.02 10.09
N CYS A 85 -4.95 5.21 8.83
CA CYS A 85 -5.99 4.41 8.18
C CYS A 85 -5.61 2.93 8.07
N VAL A 86 -4.38 2.61 7.68
CA VAL A 86 -3.88 1.22 7.62
C VAL A 86 -3.87 0.60 9.02
N ASN A 87 -3.41 1.31 10.04
CA ASN A 87 -3.38 0.79 11.41
C ASN A 87 -4.78 0.57 11.99
N GLN A 88 -5.77 1.38 11.58
CA GLN A 88 -7.15 1.26 12.06
C GLN A 88 -7.94 0.17 11.33
N PHE A 89 -7.82 0.08 10.00
CA PHE A 89 -8.68 -0.77 9.16
C PHE A 89 -7.96 -1.95 8.52
N GLY A 90 -6.64 -1.88 8.35
CA GLY A 90 -5.79 -2.93 7.78
C GLY A 90 -4.93 -3.61 8.84
N TYR A 91 -5.45 -3.81 10.04
CA TYR A 91 -4.66 -4.33 11.16
C TYR A 91 -4.10 -5.74 10.90
N GLY A 92 -4.73 -6.54 10.04
CA GLY A 92 -4.27 -7.85 9.61
C GLY A 92 -3.21 -7.82 8.49
N CYS A 93 -2.87 -6.65 7.95
CA CYS A 93 -1.87 -6.58 6.88
C CYS A 93 -0.50 -7.05 7.37
N SER A 94 0.21 -7.77 6.50
CA SER A 94 1.54 -8.31 6.79
C SER A 94 2.64 -7.31 6.50
N TYR A 95 2.37 -6.29 5.68
CA TYR A 95 3.37 -5.35 5.21
C TYR A 95 2.75 -4.08 4.63
N TYR A 96 3.44 -2.95 4.79
CA TYR A 96 3.20 -1.76 3.99
C TYR A 96 4.49 -1.01 3.63
N LYS A 97 4.45 -0.30 2.50
CA LYS A 97 5.56 0.51 2.00
C LYS A 97 5.03 1.78 1.35
N LEU A 98 5.63 2.91 1.71
CA LEU A 98 5.37 4.20 1.09
C LEU A 98 6.25 4.36 -0.16
N LEU A 99 5.68 4.90 -1.23
CA LEU A 99 6.27 4.96 -2.56
C LEU A 99 6.08 6.37 -3.15
N GLY A 100 6.79 7.36 -2.63
CA GLY A 100 6.54 8.75 -3.03
C GLY A 100 5.12 9.17 -2.65
N ASP A 101 4.29 9.46 -3.65
CA ASP A 101 2.86 9.80 -3.56
C ASP A 101 1.92 8.58 -3.56
N GLY A 102 2.49 7.38 -3.56
CA GLY A 102 1.76 6.13 -3.44
C GLY A 102 2.08 5.34 -2.19
N ALA A 103 1.36 4.25 -2.04
CA ALA A 103 1.63 3.24 -1.02
C ALA A 103 1.22 1.85 -1.50
N LEU A 104 1.90 0.85 -0.94
CA LEU A 104 1.65 -0.56 -1.13
C LEU A 104 1.31 -1.18 0.22
N VAL A 105 0.23 -1.95 0.30
CA VAL A 105 -0.18 -2.72 1.50
C VAL A 105 -0.42 -4.15 1.07
N ILE A 106 0.14 -5.11 1.81
CA ILE A 106 0.12 -6.53 1.45
C ILE A 106 -0.40 -7.35 2.62
N TRP A 107 -1.32 -8.26 2.32
CA TRP A 107 -1.71 -9.37 3.18
C TRP A 107 -1.13 -10.65 2.60
N ASP A 108 -0.52 -11.48 3.44
CA ASP A 108 0.10 -12.75 3.04
C ASP A 108 -0.91 -13.76 2.46
N GLN A 109 -2.22 -13.54 2.63
CA GLN A 109 -3.31 -14.41 2.19
C GLN A 109 -4.56 -13.62 1.76
N THR A 110 -5.35 -14.19 0.86
CA THR A 110 -6.62 -13.62 0.39
C THR A 110 -7.79 -14.43 0.94
N ASN A 111 -8.62 -13.78 1.75
CA ASN A 111 -9.87 -14.32 2.29
C ASN A 111 -10.88 -13.17 2.49
N GLU A 112 -12.08 -13.49 2.98
CA GLU A 112 -13.13 -12.48 3.21
C GLU A 112 -12.66 -11.34 4.12
N ASP A 113 -11.93 -11.66 5.20
CA ASP A 113 -11.44 -10.68 6.16
C ASP A 113 -10.38 -9.76 5.53
N SER A 114 -9.36 -10.31 4.86
CA SER A 114 -8.30 -9.49 4.25
C SER A 114 -8.83 -8.63 3.11
N VAL A 115 -9.83 -9.10 2.37
CA VAL A 115 -10.52 -8.29 1.36
C VAL A 115 -11.34 -7.18 2.00
N ALA A 116 -12.10 -7.48 3.05
CA ALA A 116 -12.88 -6.47 3.78
C ALA A 116 -11.97 -5.38 4.39
N GLU A 117 -10.84 -5.76 4.97
CA GLU A 117 -9.82 -4.83 5.47
C GLU A 117 -9.26 -3.95 4.34
N ALA A 118 -8.82 -4.54 3.22
CA ALA A 118 -8.24 -3.80 2.11
C ALA A 118 -9.24 -2.80 1.49
N LEU A 119 -10.50 -3.21 1.32
CA LEU A 119 -11.56 -2.33 0.86
C LEU A 119 -11.86 -1.22 1.88
N SER A 120 -11.86 -1.53 3.18
CA SER A 120 -12.07 -0.55 4.25
C SER A 120 -10.96 0.50 4.27
N VAL A 121 -9.69 0.09 4.10
CA VAL A 121 -8.55 1.00 3.96
C VAL A 121 -8.75 1.92 2.75
N PHE A 122 -9.02 1.36 1.56
CA PHE A 122 -9.16 2.17 0.36
C PHE A 122 -10.35 3.14 0.45
N THR A 123 -11.53 2.65 0.81
CA THR A 123 -12.77 3.44 0.81
C THR A 123 -12.78 4.53 1.88
N SER A 124 -12.32 4.21 3.10
CA SER A 124 -12.23 5.19 4.19
C SER A 124 -11.20 6.27 3.86
N TYR A 125 -10.06 5.87 3.30
CA TYR A 125 -9.03 6.83 2.93
C TYR A 125 -9.42 7.68 1.71
N LEU A 126 -10.12 7.10 0.73
CA LEU A 126 -10.70 7.83 -0.39
C LEU A 126 -11.66 8.92 0.11
N HIS A 127 -12.55 8.58 1.04
CA HIS A 127 -13.48 9.53 1.63
C HIS A 127 -12.76 10.68 2.34
N PHE A 128 -11.82 10.36 3.24
CA PHE A 128 -10.97 11.37 3.89
C PHE A 128 -10.24 12.25 2.87
N ALA A 129 -9.60 11.65 1.87
CA ALA A 129 -8.83 12.39 0.90
C ALA A 129 -9.70 13.36 0.10
N LYS A 130 -10.93 12.97 -0.24
CA LYS A 130 -11.88 13.82 -0.97
C LYS A 130 -12.45 14.96 -0.13
N GLU A 131 -12.72 14.72 1.15
CA GLU A 131 -13.40 15.69 2.00
C GLU A 131 -12.44 16.63 2.72
N GLU A 132 -11.23 16.18 3.03
CA GLU A 132 -10.29 16.92 3.88
C GLU A 132 -8.99 17.30 3.14
N LEU A 133 -8.43 16.39 2.33
CA LEU A 133 -7.08 16.56 1.78
C LEU A 133 -7.03 17.26 0.41
N PHE A 134 -7.88 16.85 -0.51
CA PHE A 134 -7.93 17.33 -1.90
C PHE A 134 -8.91 18.47 -2.21
N PRO A 135 -9.83 18.94 -1.33
CA PRO A 135 -10.69 20.09 -1.67
C PRO A 135 -9.95 21.33 -2.21
N PRO A 136 -8.74 21.69 -1.71
CA PRO A 136 -7.98 22.82 -2.27
C PRO A 136 -7.38 22.54 -3.66
N TYR A 137 -7.34 21.28 -4.10
CA TYR A 137 -6.58 20.80 -5.26
C TYR A 137 -7.46 19.90 -6.15
N PRO A 138 -8.39 20.48 -6.94
CA PRO A 138 -9.39 19.73 -7.71
C PRO A 138 -8.78 18.84 -8.79
N GLU A 139 -7.52 19.07 -9.19
CA GLU A 139 -6.75 18.22 -10.09
C GLU A 139 -6.29 16.91 -9.43
N LEU A 140 -6.27 16.83 -8.10
CA LEU A 140 -5.90 15.63 -7.36
C LEU A 140 -7.06 14.64 -7.22
N GLY A 141 -6.73 13.39 -6.93
CA GLY A 141 -7.67 12.32 -6.62
C GLY A 141 -6.93 11.05 -6.21
N LEU A 142 -7.60 10.13 -5.53
CA LEU A 142 -6.99 8.85 -5.14
C LEU A 142 -7.34 7.79 -6.17
N ALA A 143 -6.36 6.97 -6.55
CA ALA A 143 -6.59 5.82 -7.42
C ALA A 143 -5.88 4.59 -6.88
N GLY A 144 -6.48 3.41 -7.06
CA GLY A 144 -5.93 2.17 -6.53
C GLY A 144 -6.03 0.97 -7.46
N ALA A 145 -5.28 -0.07 -7.11
CA ALA A 145 -5.48 -1.43 -7.57
C ALA A 145 -5.44 -2.42 -6.40
N LEU A 146 -6.34 -3.40 -6.40
CA LEU A 146 -6.37 -4.52 -5.46
C LEU A 146 -6.19 -5.84 -6.23
N VAL A 147 -5.08 -6.52 -5.99
CA VAL A 147 -4.64 -7.66 -6.78
C VAL A 147 -4.40 -8.86 -5.89
N GLN A 148 -4.96 -10.01 -6.26
CA GLN A 148 -4.59 -11.30 -5.70
C GLN A 148 -3.61 -12.01 -6.64
N ASP A 149 -2.42 -12.38 -6.14
CA ASP A 149 -1.47 -13.19 -6.92
C ASP A 149 -0.46 -13.91 -6.01
N LEU A 150 0.35 -14.76 -6.64
CA LEU A 150 1.52 -15.35 -6.02
C LEU A 150 2.66 -14.31 -5.93
N ILE A 151 3.22 -14.15 -4.74
CA ILE A 151 4.40 -13.32 -4.49
C ILE A 151 5.41 -14.05 -3.61
N TYR A 152 6.64 -13.55 -3.63
CA TYR A 152 7.75 -14.03 -2.84
C TYR A 152 8.10 -12.99 -1.80
N LYS A 153 8.06 -13.38 -0.53
CA LYS A 153 8.48 -12.55 0.60
C LYS A 153 9.94 -12.85 0.89
N TYR A 154 10.79 -11.82 0.88
CA TYR A 154 12.22 -11.98 1.07
C TYR A 154 12.78 -10.96 2.07
N GLU A 155 13.95 -11.30 2.60
CA GLU A 155 14.74 -10.43 3.46
C GLU A 155 16.16 -10.26 2.90
N ILE A 156 16.66 -9.02 2.90
CA ILE A 156 18.04 -8.67 2.56
C ILE A 156 18.73 -8.14 3.83
N SER A 157 19.88 -8.72 4.17
CA SER A 157 20.77 -8.17 5.19
C SER A 157 21.73 -7.18 4.54
N ALA A 158 21.77 -5.94 5.02
CA ALA A 158 22.84 -5.01 4.63
C ALA A 158 24.10 -5.37 5.43
N GLU A 159 25.14 -5.91 4.79
CA GLU A 159 26.33 -6.50 5.46
C GLU A 159 27.06 -5.57 6.46
N THR A 160 26.85 -4.25 6.36
CA THR A 160 27.47 -3.23 7.22
C THR A 160 26.58 -2.73 8.36
N SER A 161 25.32 -3.15 8.44
CA SER A 161 24.39 -2.75 9.50
C SER A 161 23.64 -3.95 10.07
N LEU A 162 23.18 -3.86 11.32
CA LEU A 162 22.25 -4.86 11.87
C LEU A 162 20.82 -4.71 11.32
N LEU A 163 20.56 -3.70 10.49
CA LEU A 163 19.26 -3.50 9.86
C LEU A 163 19.09 -4.48 8.71
N LYS A 164 17.92 -5.09 8.68
CA LYS A 164 17.50 -5.93 7.57
C LYS A 164 16.32 -5.30 6.86
N TYR A 165 16.22 -5.60 5.57
CA TYR A 165 15.18 -5.07 4.72
C TYR A 165 14.29 -6.20 4.22
N ARG A 166 13.01 -6.13 4.57
CA ARG A 166 11.98 -7.06 4.09
C ARG A 166 11.21 -6.42 2.96
N ASP A 167 10.96 -7.19 1.93
CA ASP A 167 10.15 -6.75 0.79
C ASP A 167 9.48 -7.95 0.14
N TYR A 168 8.63 -7.66 -0.83
CA TYR A 168 7.98 -8.65 -1.65
C TYR A 168 8.36 -8.44 -3.11
N VAL A 169 8.45 -9.53 -3.85
CA VAL A 169 8.65 -9.51 -5.30
C VAL A 169 7.69 -10.49 -5.95
N GLY A 170 7.16 -10.15 -7.11
CA GLY A 170 6.27 -11.05 -7.83
C GLY A 170 5.53 -10.35 -8.94
N TYR A 171 4.85 -11.15 -9.76
CA TYR A 171 4.03 -10.64 -10.84
C TYR A 171 2.90 -9.75 -10.31
N GLY A 172 2.23 -10.16 -9.23
CA GLY A 172 1.13 -9.40 -8.62
C GLY A 172 1.48 -7.96 -8.25
N ILE A 173 2.71 -7.71 -7.77
CA ILE A 173 3.16 -6.35 -7.44
C ILE A 173 3.29 -5.50 -8.70
N ASN A 174 3.92 -6.04 -9.75
CA ASN A 174 3.99 -5.33 -11.03
C ASN A 174 2.59 -5.14 -11.62
N LEU A 175 1.72 -6.14 -11.58
CA LEU A 175 0.34 -6.03 -12.05
C LEU A 175 -0.38 -4.89 -11.33
N ALA A 176 -0.36 -4.87 -9.99
CA ALA A 176 -0.99 -3.82 -9.18
C ALA A 176 -0.50 -2.42 -9.57
N CYS A 177 0.82 -2.19 -9.60
CA CYS A 177 1.38 -0.89 -9.97
C CYS A 177 1.04 -0.47 -11.41
N ARG A 178 0.92 -1.41 -12.34
CA ARG A 178 0.64 -1.12 -13.75
C ARG A 178 -0.83 -0.80 -13.99
N VAL A 179 -1.74 -1.59 -13.44
CA VAL A 179 -3.18 -1.40 -13.63
C VAL A 179 -3.74 -0.28 -12.76
N GLN A 180 -3.11 -0.01 -11.60
CA GLN A 180 -3.39 1.20 -10.81
C GLN A 180 -3.22 2.44 -11.70
N GLY A 181 -2.15 2.50 -12.51
CA GLY A 181 -1.89 3.61 -13.45
C GLY A 181 -2.98 3.86 -14.50
N LEU A 182 -3.90 2.92 -14.72
CA LEU A 182 -5.05 3.07 -15.61
C LEU A 182 -6.35 3.40 -14.86
N ALA A 183 -6.36 3.33 -13.53
CA ALA A 183 -7.49 3.75 -12.72
C ALA A 183 -7.62 5.28 -12.76
N GLU A 184 -8.81 5.78 -13.03
CA GLU A 184 -9.11 7.21 -12.91
C GLU A 184 -9.25 7.60 -11.43
N LYS A 185 -9.55 8.87 -11.18
CA LYS A 185 -9.84 9.34 -9.82
C LYS A 185 -10.99 8.55 -9.21
N ASP A 186 -10.82 8.21 -7.94
CA ASP A 186 -11.79 7.54 -7.10
C ASP A 186 -12.10 6.09 -7.55
N GLN A 187 -11.27 5.53 -8.43
CA GLN A 187 -11.44 4.16 -8.93
C GLN A 187 -10.46 3.21 -8.26
N LEU A 188 -10.96 2.00 -8.00
CA LEU A 188 -10.17 0.85 -7.57
C LEU A 188 -10.28 -0.25 -8.64
N VAL A 189 -9.16 -0.52 -9.29
CA VAL A 189 -9.04 -1.62 -10.25
C VAL A 189 -8.81 -2.92 -9.49
N VAL A 190 -9.39 -4.02 -9.95
CA VAL A 190 -9.12 -5.35 -9.40
C VAL A 190 -8.61 -6.28 -10.50
N ASN A 191 -7.87 -7.33 -10.15
CA ASN A 191 -7.51 -8.33 -11.15
C ASN A 191 -8.62 -9.37 -11.32
N LYS A 192 -8.60 -10.09 -12.44
CA LYS A 192 -9.62 -11.09 -12.76
C LYS A 192 -9.73 -12.17 -11.67
N ILE A 193 -8.59 -12.63 -11.15
CA ILE A 193 -8.54 -13.70 -10.14
C ILE A 193 -9.38 -13.32 -8.92
N LEU A 194 -9.22 -12.09 -8.43
CA LEU A 194 -9.96 -11.58 -7.27
C LEU A 194 -11.43 -11.33 -7.61
N ALA A 195 -11.72 -10.74 -8.78
CA ALA A 195 -13.09 -10.51 -9.23
C ALA A 195 -13.91 -11.82 -9.32
N ASP A 196 -13.28 -12.90 -9.78
CA ASP A 196 -13.91 -14.21 -9.90
C ASP A 196 -14.25 -14.85 -8.53
N GLN A 197 -13.66 -14.37 -7.41
CA GLN A 197 -13.99 -14.85 -6.06
C GLN A 197 -15.35 -14.36 -5.56
N ASN A 198 -15.94 -13.32 -6.18
CA ASN A 198 -17.25 -12.74 -5.82
C ASN A 198 -17.35 -12.21 -4.38
N TYR A 199 -16.24 -11.75 -3.78
CA TYR A 199 -16.28 -11.06 -2.48
C TYR A 199 -17.00 -9.70 -2.54
N PHE A 200 -17.09 -9.09 -3.72
CA PHE A 200 -17.67 -7.78 -3.94
C PHE A 200 -18.20 -7.65 -5.37
N GLN A 201 -18.99 -6.60 -5.62
CA GLN A 201 -19.48 -6.31 -6.97
C GLN A 201 -18.35 -5.78 -7.85
N THR A 202 -18.27 -6.34 -9.07
CA THR A 202 -17.25 -5.96 -10.04
C THR A 202 -17.89 -5.51 -11.35
N ARG A 203 -17.50 -4.34 -11.83
CA ARG A 203 -17.82 -3.87 -13.18
C ARG A 203 -16.69 -4.21 -14.14
N ILE A 204 -17.02 -4.91 -15.22
CA ILE A 204 -16.06 -5.28 -16.27
C ILE A 204 -16.11 -4.23 -17.38
N SER A 205 -14.95 -3.71 -17.79
CA SER A 205 -14.81 -2.83 -18.95
C SER A 205 -13.98 -3.50 -20.04
N LYS A 206 -14.55 -3.49 -21.26
CA LYS A 206 -13.89 -3.90 -22.51
C LYS A 206 -13.81 -2.73 -23.49
N ASP A 207 -13.78 -1.50 -22.98
CA ASP A 207 -13.61 -0.31 -23.81
C ASP A 207 -12.34 -0.44 -24.68
N PRO A 208 -12.45 -0.36 -26.02
CA PRO A 208 -11.30 -0.44 -26.91
C PRO A 208 -10.13 0.49 -26.55
N ALA A 209 -10.41 1.68 -25.99
CA ALA A 209 -9.36 2.60 -25.55
C ALA A 209 -8.56 2.03 -24.37
N LEU A 210 -9.25 1.57 -23.32
CA LEU A 210 -8.62 0.95 -22.16
C LEU A 210 -7.88 -0.34 -22.52
N ILE A 211 -8.45 -1.18 -23.39
CA ILE A 211 -7.79 -2.40 -23.87
C ILE A 211 -6.51 -2.06 -24.63
N LYS A 212 -6.53 -1.01 -25.46
CA LYS A 212 -5.34 -0.54 -26.16
C LYS A 212 -4.27 -0.08 -25.18
N ASP A 213 -4.63 0.62 -24.12
CA ASP A 213 -3.65 1.07 -23.11
C ASP A 213 -3.13 -0.08 -22.25
N LEU A 214 -3.99 -1.02 -21.82
CA LEU A 214 -3.59 -2.30 -21.21
C LEU A 214 -2.59 -3.07 -22.08
N SER A 215 -2.84 -3.15 -23.40
CA SER A 215 -1.96 -3.86 -24.33
C SER A 215 -0.56 -3.24 -24.44
N ARG A 216 -0.41 -1.95 -24.12
CA ARG A 216 0.87 -1.23 -24.13
C ARG A 216 1.66 -1.39 -22.84
N LEU A 217 1.01 -1.77 -21.75
CA LEU A 217 1.68 -1.99 -20.46
C LEU A 217 2.66 -3.16 -20.58
N LYS A 218 3.91 -2.94 -20.18
CA LYS A 218 4.95 -3.98 -20.22
C LYS A 218 4.82 -4.89 -19.01
N GLY A 219 5.15 -6.17 -19.20
CA GLY A 219 5.25 -7.14 -18.11
C GLY A 219 3.91 -7.61 -17.55
N LEU A 220 2.80 -7.43 -18.27
CA LEU A 220 1.52 -8.09 -17.98
C LEU A 220 1.39 -9.40 -18.75
N ARG A 221 0.81 -10.42 -18.12
CA ARG A 221 0.39 -11.68 -18.77
C ARG A 221 -0.75 -11.41 -19.75
N GLU A 222 -1.03 -12.35 -20.64
CA GLU A 222 -2.05 -12.18 -21.68
C GLU A 222 -3.46 -12.12 -21.09
N GLU A 223 -3.74 -12.91 -20.06
CA GLU A 223 -5.05 -12.94 -19.41
C GLU A 223 -5.48 -11.56 -18.84
N ASP A 224 -4.54 -10.80 -18.29
CA ASP A 224 -4.77 -9.49 -17.66
C ASP A 224 -4.89 -8.32 -18.67
N ARG A 225 -4.78 -8.61 -19.97
CA ARG A 225 -4.90 -7.59 -21.03
C ARG A 225 -6.28 -7.55 -21.69
N ASN A 226 -7.16 -8.51 -21.36
CA ASN A 226 -8.41 -8.72 -22.08
C ASN A 226 -9.57 -7.86 -21.58
N ALA A 227 -9.50 -7.40 -20.34
CA ALA A 227 -10.52 -6.56 -19.71
C ALA A 227 -9.94 -5.86 -18.48
N MET A 228 -10.49 -4.70 -18.15
CA MET A 228 -10.32 -4.07 -16.84
C MET A 228 -11.49 -4.46 -15.94
N TYR A 229 -11.20 -4.71 -14.67
CA TYR A 229 -12.20 -5.02 -13.65
C TYR A 229 -12.15 -3.92 -12.59
N PHE A 230 -13.30 -3.40 -12.20
CA PHE A 230 -13.40 -2.29 -11.24
C PHE A 230 -14.29 -2.70 -10.08
N TYR A 231 -13.84 -2.41 -8.86
CA TYR A 231 -14.69 -2.46 -7.67
C TYR A 231 -15.81 -1.41 -7.78
N VAL A 232 -17.01 -1.77 -7.32
CA VAL A 232 -18.24 -0.95 -7.33
C VAL A 232 -18.77 -0.80 -5.92
#